data_AF-A0A396JEI0-F1
#
_entry.id   AF-A0A396JEI0-F1
#
_cell.length_a   1.000
_cell.length_b   1.000
_cell.length_c   1.000
_cell.angle_alpha   90.00
_cell.angle_beta   90.00
_cell.angle_gamma   90.00
#
_symmetry.space_group_name_H-M   'P 1'
#
loop_
_entity.id
_entity.type
_entity.pdbx_description
1 polymer ?
#
loop_
_entity_poly.entity_id
_entity_poly.type
_entity_poly.pdbx_seq_one_letter_code
_entity_poly.pdbx_strand_id
1 'polypeptide(L)'
;MKWVKLANLGDIVLFLGSLCSFSASASALDLCVPKGNCVIIMDNIFSNAPCVFLDLDDGRLLPLIDYAEYFELFVPPQKWIK
;
A
#
# COMPACT_ATOMS: atom_id res chain seq x y z
N MET A 1 -21.77 14.12 7.85
CA MET A 1 -20.33 13.75 7.81
C MET A 1 -19.50 15.03 7.74
N LYS A 2 -18.39 15.09 8.47
CA LYS A 2 -17.48 16.24 8.45
C LYS A 2 -16.14 15.78 7.92
N TRP A 3 -15.67 16.42 6.85
CA TRP A 3 -14.32 16.18 6.34
C TRP A 3 -13.31 16.65 7.37
N VAL A 4 -12.34 15.79 7.68
CA VAL A 4 -11.23 16.10 8.58
C VAL A 4 -9.96 16.01 7.77
N LYS A 5 -9.15 17.07 7.82
CA LYS A 5 -7.81 17.05 7.25
C LYS A 5 -6.92 16.23 8.17
N LEU A 6 -6.46 15.07 7.71
CA LEU A 6 -5.35 14.37 8.37
C LEU A 6 -4.02 15.01 7.94
N ALA A 7 -3.10 15.17 8.89
CA ALA A 7 -1.77 15.68 8.62
C ALA A 7 -0.80 14.57 8.17
N ASN A 8 -0.94 13.37 8.72
CA ASN A 8 -0.20 12.16 8.35
C ASN A 8 -1.00 10.91 8.72
N LEU A 9 -0.63 9.75 8.18
CA LEU A 9 -1.13 8.43 8.58
C LEU A 9 -0.24 7.73 9.63
N GLY A 10 0.90 8.32 9.99
CA GLY A 10 1.83 7.76 10.96
C GLY A 10 2.41 6.42 10.49
N ASP A 11 2.26 5.37 11.30
CA ASP A 11 2.72 4.02 10.94
C ASP A 11 1.76 3.28 9.99
N ILE A 12 0.68 3.92 9.52
CA ILE A 12 -0.33 3.25 8.70
C ILE A 12 0.02 3.35 7.22
N VAL A 13 -0.16 2.22 6.53
CA VAL A 13 -0.20 2.09 5.07
C VAL A 13 -1.66 1.94 4.65
N LEU A 14 -2.14 2.79 3.74
CA LEU A 14 -3.47 2.69 3.18
C LEU A 14 -3.43 1.98 1.83
N PHE A 15 -4.17 0.89 1.71
CA PHE A 15 -4.26 0.05 0.54
C PHE A 15 -5.59 0.36 -0.18
N LEU A 16 -5.52 0.94 -1.38
CA LEU A 16 -6.69 1.32 -2.19
C LEU A 16 -6.78 0.46 -3.45
N GLY A 17 -7.91 -0.21 -3.64
CA GLY A 17 -8.24 -0.91 -4.88
C GLY A 17 -9.73 -0.79 -5.19
N SER A 18 -10.08 -1.07 -6.45
CA SER A 18 -11.46 -1.03 -6.97
C SER A 18 -12.45 -1.93 -6.22
N LEU A 19 -12.03 -3.11 -5.76
CA LEU A 19 -12.91 -4.06 -5.09
C LEU A 19 -12.88 -3.93 -3.56
N CYS A 20 -11.72 -3.60 -3.00
CA CYS A 20 -11.55 -3.45 -1.56
C CYS A 20 -10.49 -2.40 -1.22
N SER A 21 -10.65 -1.81 -0.05
CA SER A 21 -9.65 -0.95 0.56
C SER A 21 -9.46 -1.37 2.01
N PHE A 22 -8.22 -1.38 2.47
CA PHE A 22 -7.88 -1.73 3.84
C PHE A 22 -6.67 -0.92 4.30
N SER A 23 -6.36 -1.01 5.59
CA SER A 23 -5.20 -0.35 6.17
C SER A 23 -4.47 -1.33 7.06
N ALA A 24 -3.15 -1.22 7.11
CA ALA A 24 -2.34 -1.99 8.02
C ALA A 24 -1.22 -1.13 8.59
N SER A 25 -0.70 -1.55 9.75
CA SER A 25 0.49 -0.96 10.34
C SER A 25 1.72 -1.45 9.56
N ALA A 26 2.61 -0.53 9.17
CA ALA A 26 3.86 -0.85 8.49
C ALA A 26 4.78 -1.65 9.41
N SER A 27 4.88 -1.26 10.68
CA SER A 27 5.67 -2.00 11.68
C SER A 27 5.13 -3.40 11.96
N ALA A 28 3.82 -3.63 11.84
CA ALA A 28 3.20 -4.94 12.02
C ALA A 28 3.24 -5.82 10.77
N LEU A 29 3.58 -5.26 9.60
CA LEU A 29 3.47 -6.01 8.36
C LEU A 29 4.52 -7.12 8.27
N ASP A 30 5.66 -7.06 8.97
CA ASP A 30 6.82 -7.99 8.84
C ASP A 30 7.26 -8.25 7.37
N LEU A 31 6.71 -7.51 6.42
CA LEU A 31 6.68 -7.81 4.98
C LEU A 31 7.44 -6.75 4.18
N CYS A 32 8.55 -6.23 4.73
CA CYS A 32 9.43 -5.29 4.04
C CYS A 32 8.73 -4.05 3.45
N VAL A 33 7.68 -3.53 4.09
CA VAL A 33 7.18 -2.20 3.74
C VAL A 33 8.08 -1.17 4.43
N PRO A 34 8.92 -0.41 3.70
CA PRO A 34 9.96 0.43 4.30
C PRO A 34 9.43 1.51 5.24
N LYS A 35 8.15 1.92 5.10
CA LYS A 35 7.54 2.91 6.00
C LYS A 35 6.01 2.96 5.94
N GLY A 36 5.42 3.48 7.02
CA GLY A 36 4.05 3.98 7.05
C GLY A 36 3.89 5.32 6.33
N ASN A 37 2.82 6.05 6.63
CA ASN A 37 2.50 7.35 6.06
C ASN A 37 2.44 7.34 4.52
N CYS A 38 1.87 6.28 3.96
CA CYS A 38 1.80 6.12 2.51
C CYS A 38 0.48 5.50 2.06
N VAL A 39 0.21 5.65 0.76
CA VAL A 39 -0.95 5.06 0.10
C VAL A 39 -0.46 4.21 -1.06
N ILE A 40 -0.93 2.97 -1.14
CA ILE A 40 -0.67 2.06 -2.26
C ILE A 40 -1.96 1.93 -3.05
N ILE A 41 -1.90 2.34 -4.31
CA ILE A 41 -3.00 2.21 -5.26
C ILE A 41 -2.75 0.95 -6.08
N MET A 42 -3.55 -0.07 -5.78
CA MET A 42 -3.52 -1.41 -6.37
C MET A 42 -4.55 -1.58 -7.47
N ASP A 43 -5.01 -0.46 -8.04
CA ASP A 43 -6.12 -0.55 -8.95
C ASP A 43 -5.67 -1.36 -10.16
N ASN A 44 -6.32 -2.50 -10.34
CA ASN A 44 -6.12 -3.36 -11.49
C ASN A 44 -4.74 -4.06 -11.53
N ILE A 45 -4.24 -4.61 -10.41
CA ILE A 45 -3.02 -5.47 -10.31
C ILE A 45 -2.98 -6.54 -11.43
N PHE A 46 -4.13 -7.04 -11.87
CA PHE A 46 -4.25 -8.08 -12.91
C PHE A 46 -4.29 -7.54 -14.34
N SER A 47 -4.22 -6.22 -14.51
CA SER A 47 -4.05 -5.54 -15.78
C SER A 47 -2.66 -4.91 -15.80
N ASN A 48 -2.09 -4.66 -16.98
CA ASN A 48 -0.79 -3.96 -17.10
C ASN A 48 -0.82 -2.48 -16.66
N ALA A 49 -1.81 -2.08 -15.84
CA ALA A 49 -1.87 -0.75 -15.26
C ALA A 49 -0.82 -0.62 -14.15
N PRO A 50 -0.07 0.50 -14.10
CA PRO A 50 0.94 0.69 -13.08
C PRO A 50 0.28 0.84 -11.71
N CYS A 51 0.60 -0.06 -10.79
CA CYS A 51 0.36 0.18 -9.37
C CYS A 51 1.24 1.35 -8.91
N VAL A 52 0.70 2.20 -8.04
CA VAL A 52 1.38 3.44 -7.64
C VAL A 52 1.51 3.51 -6.13
N PHE A 53 2.68 3.94 -5.69
CA PHE A 53 3.00 4.28 -4.31
C PHE A 53 2.95 5.80 -4.14
N LEU A 54 2.16 6.30 -3.21
CA LEU A 54 2.13 7.71 -2.81
C LEU A 54 2.80 7.86 -1.45
N ASP A 55 3.95 8.52 -1.45
CA ASP A 55 4.65 8.97 -0.27
C ASP A 55 4.00 10.25 0.26
N LEU A 56 3.45 10.24 1.48
CA LEU A 56 2.84 11.44 2.06
C LEU A 56 3.84 12.35 2.79
N ASP A 57 5.07 11.88 3.06
CA ASP A 57 6.12 12.75 3.63
C ASP A 57 6.64 13.71 2.55
N ASP A 58 6.94 13.17 1.37
CA ASP A 58 7.49 13.93 0.24
C ASP A 58 6.41 14.36 -0.78
N GLY A 59 5.18 13.86 -0.67
CA GLY A 59 4.08 14.11 -1.59
C GLY A 59 4.31 13.52 -2.99
N ARG A 60 5.17 12.51 -3.13
CA ARG A 60 5.61 11.96 -4.41
C ARG A 60 4.85 10.70 -4.78
N LEU A 61 4.46 10.64 -6.05
CA LEU A 61 3.96 9.42 -6.67
C LEU A 61 5.13 8.67 -7.31
N LEU A 62 5.30 7.42 -6.92
CA LEU A 62 6.38 6.55 -7.38
C LEU A 62 5.77 5.27 -7.97
N PRO A 63 6.34 4.73 -9.06
CA PRO A 63 5.91 3.44 -9.59
C PRO A 63 6.13 2.35 -8.54
N LEU A 64 5.12 1.52 -8.27
CA LEU A 64 5.27 0.42 -7.31
C LEU A 64 6.27 -0.64 -7.80
N ILE A 65 6.46 -0.74 -9.12
CA ILE A 65 7.40 -1.69 -9.73
C ILE A 65 8.86 -1.44 -9.35
N ASP A 66 9.21 -0.20 -8.98
CA ASP A 66 10.54 0.13 -8.50
C ASP A 66 10.79 -0.40 -7.07
N TYR A 67 9.73 -0.91 -6.41
CA TYR A 67 9.75 -1.46 -5.07
C TYR A 67 9.22 -2.90 -5.04
N ALA A 68 10.06 -3.84 -5.50
CA ALA A 68 9.72 -5.26 -5.61
C ALA A 68 9.14 -5.87 -4.32
N GLU A 69 9.59 -5.39 -3.16
CA GLU A 69 9.12 -5.82 -1.83
C GLU A 69 7.60 -5.65 -1.64
N TYR A 70 7.01 -4.58 -2.19
CA TYR A 70 5.56 -4.38 -2.13
C TYR A 70 4.79 -5.30 -3.08
N PHE A 71 5.41 -5.77 -4.16
CA PHE A 71 4.76 -6.69 -5.08
C PHE A 71 4.56 -8.07 -4.45
N GLU A 72 5.49 -8.50 -3.59
CA GLU A 72 5.40 -9.77 -2.87
C GLU A 72 4.20 -9.86 -1.93
N LEU A 73 3.70 -8.73 -1.42
CA LEU A 73 2.48 -8.65 -0.60
C LEU A 73 1.23 -9.18 -1.31
N PHE A 74 1.18 -9.01 -2.63
CA PHE A 74 0.02 -9.37 -3.44
C PHE A 74 0.15 -10.76 -4.04
N VAL A 75 1.32 -11.38 -3.90
CA VAL A 75 1.51 -12.77 -4.31
C VAL A 75 0.84 -13.66 -3.26
N PRO A 76 -0.06 -14.58 -3.66
CA PRO A 76 -0.67 -15.49 -2.72
C PRO A 76 0.43 -16.31 -2.01
N PRO A 77 0.32 -16.54 -0.70
CA PRO A 77 1.33 -17.29 0.04
C PRO A 77 1.49 -18.69 -0.55
N GLN A 78 2.73 -19.18 -0.63
CA GLN A 78 3.02 -20.52 -1.16
C GLN A 78 2.33 -21.63 -0.36
N LYS A 79 2.04 -21.38 0.92
CA LYS A 79 1.31 -22.28 1.81
C LYS A 79 0.28 -21.51 2.61
N TRP A 80 -0.98 -21.84 2.41
CA TRP A 80 -2.09 -21.29 3.19
C TRP A 80 -2.17 -21.99 4.55
N ILE A 81 -2.47 -21.23 5.60
CA ILE A 81 -2.81 -21.80 6.90
C ILE A 81 -4.17 -22.49 6.74
N LYS A 82 -4.25 -23.76 7.14
CA LYS A 82 -5.50 -24.53 7.18
C LYS A 82 -6.21 -24.34 8.51
#